data_AF-A0A844BNB5-F1
#
_entry.id   AF-A0A844BNB5-F1
#
_cell.length_a   1.000
_cell.length_b   1.000
_cell.length_c   1.000
_cell.angle_alpha   90.00
_cell.angle_beta   90.00
_cell.angle_gamma   90.00
#
_symmetry.space_group_name_H-M   'P 1'
#
loop_
_entity.id
_entity.type
_entity.pdbx_description
1 polymer ?
#
loop_
_entity_poly.entity_id
_entity_poly.type
_entity_poly.pdbx_seq_one_letter_code
_entity_poly.pdbx_strand_id
1 'polypeptide(L)'
;MTRILLLSTAALGLVALTPAAQACTLSALSLTCADGTTSTNQRWDQNGLTILVESGATVSSTGAATPAFRFGGNDITLTNDGLIQNPNTADNNANNAIEVRGTNQTYINNGTISGGDRGIHSRGGDGGLTVINAESALIESRRQTVRGGEDYPGTTVINDGVIRSTEGRALQIRGQGSTVINNGALYGGEEVVEARDDFTIINNGLIQFDESVADQDGVQFASGRAENYGRIVGTDDAIDLDEGEVYNAPGAVLLSLGPDDDPNKAAIDMDGEFDNSRDPLRPAGSVRIVNEGYMEGPRAISAAYDPSLPDDHVSQARQSVEIVNSGTMLGRSGIAIGLAPTQGDSSLTLLGDSRILGDVLFGAGDDLLSIDTLTSDLLIDGLFDGGAGENTVSLVAYMLTDVLGFEAAGDGSYMLRLTGAAGELAGGFRNWQSWLFADGSRLSTAEFAAALAPAPVPLPAGLPLLLAGLAGLGALRLRARG
;
A
#
# COMPACT_ATOMS: atom_id res chain seq x y z
N MET A 1 51.53 -87.97 6.69
CA MET A 1 50.57 -87.26 5.83
C MET A 1 49.85 -86.24 6.68
N THR A 2 50.13 -84.98 6.41
CA THR A 2 50.05 -83.85 7.35
C THR A 2 48.72 -83.13 7.20
N ARG A 3 48.04 -82.89 8.31
CA ARG A 3 46.77 -82.15 8.41
C ARG A 3 47.03 -80.64 8.30
N ILE A 4 46.24 -79.95 7.50
CA ILE A 4 46.16 -78.48 7.45
C ILE A 4 44.79 -78.09 8.01
N LEU A 5 44.79 -77.40 9.15
CA LEU A 5 43.63 -76.64 9.67
C LEU A 5 43.90 -75.16 9.35
N LEU A 6 43.02 -74.52 8.59
CA LEU A 6 42.95 -73.06 8.49
C LEU A 6 42.10 -72.53 9.66
N LEU A 7 42.71 -71.70 10.51
CA LEU A 7 41.98 -70.79 11.41
C LEU A 7 41.90 -69.42 10.71
N SER A 8 40.68 -68.99 10.39
CA SER A 8 40.38 -67.61 10.00
C SER A 8 39.99 -66.81 11.23
N THR A 9 40.85 -65.92 11.69
CA THR A 9 40.56 -64.91 12.71
C THR A 9 39.75 -63.78 12.10
N ALA A 10 38.45 -63.71 12.41
CA ALA A 10 37.61 -62.54 12.15
C ALA A 10 37.85 -61.52 13.27
N ALA A 11 38.47 -60.39 12.93
CA ALA A 11 38.57 -59.24 13.82
C ALA A 11 37.24 -58.48 13.82
N LEU A 12 36.46 -58.57 14.90
CA LEU A 12 35.37 -57.65 15.17
C LEU A 12 35.98 -56.29 15.53
N GLY A 13 35.93 -55.34 14.59
CA GLY A 13 36.16 -53.92 14.88
C GLY A 13 34.98 -53.40 15.71
N LEU A 14 35.25 -53.07 16.97
CA LEU A 14 34.32 -52.32 17.81
C LEU A 14 34.20 -50.91 17.21
N VAL A 15 33.13 -50.66 16.44
CA VAL A 15 32.73 -49.30 16.09
C VAL A 15 32.17 -48.69 17.38
N ALA A 16 32.94 -47.80 17.99
CA ALA A 16 32.43 -46.94 19.05
C ALA A 16 31.35 -46.04 18.44
N LEU A 17 30.08 -46.44 18.61
CA LEU A 17 28.94 -45.54 18.40
C LEU A 17 29.06 -44.45 19.47
N THR A 18 29.60 -43.30 19.09
CA THR A 18 29.47 -42.08 19.87
C THR A 18 27.96 -41.83 20.05
N PRO A 19 27.46 -41.67 21.29
CA PRO A 19 26.06 -41.28 21.48
C PRO A 19 25.84 -39.96 20.73
N ALA A 20 24.75 -39.87 19.98
CA ALA A 20 24.31 -38.61 19.39
C ALA A 20 24.30 -37.56 20.52
N ALA A 21 25.24 -36.61 20.46
CA ALA A 21 25.33 -35.56 21.45
C ALA A 21 23.99 -34.82 21.45
N GLN A 22 23.42 -34.58 22.63
CA GLN A 22 22.35 -33.62 22.78
C GLN A 22 22.93 -32.27 22.33
N ALA A 23 22.66 -31.83 21.10
CA ALA A 23 23.28 -30.60 20.61
C ALA A 23 22.68 -29.36 21.27
N CYS A 24 21.63 -29.49 22.10
CA CYS A 24 21.12 -28.43 22.95
C CYS A 24 21.27 -28.77 24.44
N THR A 25 21.87 -27.88 25.21
CA THR A 25 22.10 -28.01 26.65
C THR A 25 21.34 -26.93 27.43
N LEU A 26 20.57 -27.34 28.43
CA LEU A 26 19.84 -26.43 29.31
C LEU A 26 20.62 -26.25 30.62
N SER A 27 20.98 -25.01 30.95
CA SER A 27 21.58 -24.60 32.22
C SER A 27 20.76 -23.47 32.83
N ALA A 28 20.06 -23.75 33.93
CA ALA A 28 19.08 -22.85 34.53
C ALA A 28 18.00 -22.39 33.51
N LEU A 29 18.00 -21.11 33.15
CA LEU A 29 17.10 -20.51 32.15
C LEU A 29 17.82 -20.19 30.84
N SER A 30 18.95 -20.85 30.56
CA SER A 30 19.69 -20.69 29.31
C SER A 30 19.75 -22.02 28.55
N LEU A 31 19.20 -22.05 27.34
CA LEU A 31 19.28 -23.19 26.41
C LEU A 31 20.28 -22.83 25.30
N THR A 32 21.40 -23.54 25.23
CA THR A 32 22.41 -23.33 24.17
C THR A 32 22.45 -24.54 23.25
N CYS A 33 22.22 -24.31 21.96
CA CYS A 33 22.35 -25.29 20.90
C CYS A 33 23.65 -25.07 20.13
N ALA A 34 24.61 -25.98 20.28
CA ALA A 34 25.96 -25.91 19.75
C ALA A 34 26.29 -27.15 18.91
N ASP A 35 27.04 -26.97 17.82
CA ASP A 35 27.61 -28.00 16.93
C ASP A 35 26.71 -29.18 16.49
N GLY A 36 26.51 -29.31 15.18
CA GLY A 36 25.87 -30.47 14.57
C GLY A 36 24.34 -30.36 14.44
N THR A 37 23.70 -31.48 14.07
CA THR A 37 22.26 -31.55 13.85
C THR A 37 21.56 -32.15 15.04
N THR A 38 20.62 -31.42 15.64
CA THR A 38 19.71 -31.94 16.67
C THR A 38 18.27 -31.85 16.24
N SER A 39 17.51 -32.91 16.54
CA SER A 39 16.06 -32.87 16.51
C SER A 39 15.51 -32.76 17.92
N THR A 40 14.70 -31.75 18.16
CA THR A 40 14.03 -31.55 19.43
C THR A 40 12.55 -31.84 19.21
N ASN A 41 12.02 -32.80 19.96
CA ASN A 41 10.57 -32.90 20.22
C ASN A 41 10.23 -32.24 21.56
N GLN A 42 11.12 -31.38 22.06
CA GLN A 42 11.03 -30.84 23.40
C GLN A 42 10.17 -29.58 23.40
N ARG A 43 9.46 -29.43 24.51
CA ARG A 43 8.68 -28.25 24.83
C ARG A 43 9.31 -27.61 26.07
N TRP A 44 9.59 -26.31 26.00
CA TRP A 44 10.11 -25.55 27.12
C TRP A 44 9.07 -24.53 27.55
N ASP A 45 8.54 -24.66 28.76
CA ASP A 45 7.42 -23.86 29.29
C ASP A 45 7.87 -22.83 30.36
N GLN A 46 9.17 -22.57 30.48
CA GLN A 46 9.73 -21.70 31.52
C GLN A 46 9.68 -20.23 31.10
N ASN A 47 9.25 -19.36 32.04
CA ASN A 47 9.38 -17.91 31.86
C ASN A 47 10.86 -17.48 31.92
N GLY A 48 11.21 -16.43 31.17
CA GLY A 48 12.55 -15.85 31.19
C GLY A 48 13.61 -16.70 30.49
N LEU A 49 13.20 -17.66 29.66
CA LEU A 49 14.13 -18.54 28.95
C LEU A 49 14.92 -17.75 27.91
N THR A 50 16.25 -17.87 27.94
CA THR A 50 17.16 -17.34 26.92
C THR A 50 17.70 -18.50 26.09
N ILE A 51 17.59 -18.41 24.78
CA ILE A 51 17.94 -19.48 23.85
C ILE A 51 18.98 -18.95 22.87
N LEU A 52 20.05 -19.70 22.68
CA LEU A 52 21.09 -19.41 21.69
C LEU A 52 21.27 -20.62 20.79
N VAL A 53 21.12 -20.42 19.48
CA VAL A 53 21.57 -21.38 18.46
C VAL A 53 22.84 -20.83 17.86
N GLU A 54 23.97 -21.49 18.13
CA GLU A 54 25.29 -21.02 17.71
C GLU A 54 25.48 -21.17 16.19
N SER A 55 26.42 -20.39 15.65
CA SER A 55 26.81 -20.50 14.26
C SER A 55 27.28 -21.93 13.93
N GLY A 56 26.79 -22.47 12.81
CA GLY A 56 27.05 -23.86 12.39
C GLY A 56 26.18 -24.92 13.07
N ALA A 57 25.43 -24.58 14.12
CA ALA A 57 24.45 -25.49 14.70
C ALA A 57 23.21 -25.60 13.79
N THR A 58 22.61 -26.80 13.76
CA THR A 58 21.32 -27.05 13.10
C THR A 58 20.33 -27.65 14.08
N VAL A 59 19.21 -26.98 14.27
CA VAL A 59 18.05 -27.48 15.02
C VAL A 59 16.95 -27.81 14.01
N SER A 60 16.63 -29.09 13.85
CA SER A 60 15.70 -29.56 12.82
C SER A 60 14.58 -30.42 13.37
N SER A 61 13.35 -30.23 12.94
CA SER A 61 12.28 -31.23 13.12
C SER A 61 11.81 -31.74 11.77
N THR A 62 11.60 -33.04 11.63
CA THR A 62 10.95 -33.63 10.44
C THR A 62 9.47 -33.98 10.71
N GLY A 63 9.00 -33.71 11.93
CA GLY A 63 7.66 -34.06 12.37
C GLY A 63 6.61 -33.14 11.73
N ALA A 64 5.58 -33.75 11.15
CA ALA A 64 4.49 -33.04 10.50
C ALA A 64 3.64 -32.20 11.47
N ALA A 65 3.77 -32.36 12.78
CA ALA A 65 3.09 -31.50 13.77
C ALA A 65 4.02 -31.10 14.92
N THR A 66 5.32 -31.17 14.67
CA THR A 66 6.34 -30.92 15.69
C THR A 66 7.30 -29.88 15.12
N PRO A 67 7.31 -28.65 15.64
CA PRO A 67 8.27 -27.66 15.21
C PRO A 67 9.68 -28.01 15.71
N ALA A 68 10.71 -27.37 15.15
CA ALA A 68 12.08 -27.51 15.65
C ALA A 68 12.19 -26.98 17.09
N PHE A 69 11.45 -25.90 17.36
CA PHE A 69 11.27 -25.32 18.68
C PHE A 69 9.79 -25.15 19.02
N ARG A 70 9.41 -25.62 20.22
CA ARG A 70 8.10 -25.35 20.82
C ARG A 70 8.29 -24.73 22.20
N PHE A 71 7.82 -23.51 22.38
CA PHE A 71 7.92 -22.80 23.66
C PHE A 71 6.57 -22.51 24.29
N GLY A 72 6.58 -22.47 25.61
CA GLY A 72 5.56 -21.88 26.45
C GLY A 72 6.20 -20.99 27.52
N GLY A 73 5.41 -20.08 28.08
CA GLY A 73 5.89 -19.15 29.11
C GLY A 73 6.17 -17.76 28.56
N ASN A 74 6.45 -16.83 29.46
CA ASN A 74 6.59 -15.41 29.14
C ASN A 74 8.05 -14.97 29.11
N ASP A 75 8.33 -13.84 28.47
CA ASP A 75 9.64 -13.17 28.48
C ASP A 75 10.76 -14.06 27.92
N ILE A 76 10.50 -14.74 26.80
CA ILE A 76 11.49 -15.60 26.13
C ILE A 76 12.28 -14.77 25.13
N THR A 77 13.60 -15.01 25.07
CA THR A 77 14.48 -14.48 24.04
C THR A 77 15.17 -15.63 23.32
N LEU A 78 15.07 -15.67 21.99
CA LEU A 78 15.80 -16.60 21.14
C LEU A 78 16.72 -15.83 20.19
N THR A 79 18.01 -16.16 20.22
CA THR A 79 19.00 -15.70 19.24
C THR A 79 19.43 -16.87 18.37
N ASN A 80 19.31 -16.72 17.05
CA ASN A 80 19.69 -17.73 16.07
C ASN A 80 20.85 -17.23 15.20
N ASP A 81 22.03 -17.82 15.36
CA ASP A 81 23.20 -17.63 14.49
C ASP A 81 23.41 -18.81 13.53
N GLY A 82 22.58 -19.85 13.65
CA GLY A 82 22.67 -21.10 12.89
C GLY A 82 21.45 -21.35 12.01
N LEU A 83 21.06 -22.63 11.88
CA LEU A 83 19.88 -23.06 11.11
C LEU A 83 18.82 -23.65 12.04
N ILE A 84 17.62 -23.08 12.01
CA ILE A 84 16.41 -23.66 12.61
C ILE A 84 15.48 -24.06 11.48
N GLN A 85 15.10 -25.34 11.38
CA GLN A 85 14.30 -25.80 10.25
C GLN A 85 13.24 -26.85 10.58
N ASN A 86 12.12 -26.77 9.86
CA ASN A 86 11.21 -27.88 9.69
C ASN A 86 10.93 -28.07 8.20
N PRO A 87 11.64 -28.95 7.49
CA PRO A 87 11.49 -29.10 6.04
C PRO A 87 10.21 -29.86 5.63
N ASN A 88 9.35 -30.25 6.58
CA ASN A 88 8.13 -30.97 6.27
C ASN A 88 7.13 -30.04 5.58
N THR A 89 6.67 -30.37 4.38
CA THR A 89 5.73 -29.55 3.59
C THR A 89 4.32 -30.14 3.53
N ALA A 90 4.01 -31.16 4.35
CA ALA A 90 2.68 -31.76 4.37
C ALA A 90 1.58 -30.72 4.69
N ASP A 91 0.47 -30.76 3.95
CA ASP A 91 -0.66 -29.84 4.12
C ASP A 91 -1.49 -30.14 5.39
N ASN A 92 -0.94 -29.83 6.56
CA ASN A 92 -1.62 -30.03 7.84
C ASN A 92 -1.57 -28.82 8.78
N ASN A 93 -1.10 -27.67 8.27
CA ASN A 93 -1.00 -26.39 8.98
C ASN A 93 -0.12 -26.41 10.26
N ALA A 94 0.77 -27.39 10.46
CA ALA A 94 1.50 -27.54 11.72
C ALA A 94 3.03 -27.64 11.59
N ASN A 95 3.58 -27.53 10.38
CA ASN A 95 5.00 -27.70 10.07
C ASN A 95 5.80 -26.40 10.31
N ASN A 96 5.63 -25.80 11.49
CA ASN A 96 6.32 -24.55 11.81
C ASN A 96 7.79 -24.82 12.12
N ALA A 97 8.71 -23.89 11.87
CA ALA A 97 10.06 -23.99 12.42
C ALA A 97 10.05 -23.68 13.93
N ILE A 98 9.34 -22.62 14.31
CA ILE A 98 9.17 -22.18 15.70
C ILE A 98 7.66 -22.01 16.00
N GLU A 99 7.20 -22.59 17.12
CA GLU A 99 5.84 -22.39 17.65
C GLU A 99 5.92 -21.89 19.10
N VAL A 100 5.11 -20.88 19.41
CA VAL A 100 5.22 -20.10 20.65
C VAL A 100 3.86 -19.92 21.31
N ARG A 101 3.83 -20.00 22.64
CA ARG A 101 2.69 -19.63 23.49
C ARG A 101 3.15 -18.82 24.70
N GLY A 102 2.47 -17.72 25.00
CA GLY A 102 2.83 -16.83 26.11
C GLY A 102 3.04 -15.40 25.64
N THR A 103 3.49 -14.51 26.53
CA THR A 103 3.61 -13.07 26.30
C THR A 103 5.08 -12.64 26.18
N ASN A 104 5.39 -11.53 25.51
CA ASN A 104 6.72 -10.92 25.43
C ASN A 104 7.80 -11.87 24.89
N GLN A 105 7.80 -12.09 23.59
CA GLN A 105 8.67 -13.07 22.94
C GLN A 105 9.58 -12.34 21.95
N THR A 106 10.90 -12.47 22.11
CA THR A 106 11.88 -11.79 21.25
C THR A 106 12.68 -12.81 20.45
N TYR A 107 12.68 -12.67 19.12
CA TYR A 107 13.44 -13.48 18.17
C TYR A 107 14.45 -12.61 17.45
N ILE A 108 15.73 -12.94 17.60
CA ILE A 108 16.84 -12.29 16.91
C ILE A 108 17.44 -13.31 15.96
N ASN A 109 17.25 -13.12 14.66
CA ASN A 109 17.76 -14.00 13.63
C ASN A 109 18.96 -13.37 12.92
N ASN A 110 20.12 -14.00 13.08
CA ASN A 110 21.35 -13.72 12.35
C ASN A 110 21.71 -14.83 11.34
N GLY A 111 20.98 -15.95 11.38
CA GLY A 111 21.16 -17.11 10.51
C GLY A 111 19.94 -17.40 9.63
N THR A 112 19.52 -18.66 9.59
CA THR A 112 18.37 -19.09 8.79
C THR A 112 17.29 -19.75 9.65
N ILE A 113 16.04 -19.33 9.45
CA ILE A 113 14.85 -20.00 9.97
C ILE A 113 14.02 -20.45 8.77
N SER A 114 13.81 -21.75 8.60
CA SER A 114 13.08 -22.32 7.45
C SER A 114 11.93 -23.22 7.90
N GLY A 115 10.69 -22.78 7.69
CA GLY A 115 9.50 -23.55 8.03
C GLY A 115 8.77 -24.11 6.82
N GLY A 116 8.38 -25.38 6.84
CA GLY A 116 7.63 -25.95 5.72
C GLY A 116 6.18 -25.45 5.65
N ASP A 117 5.64 -24.92 6.74
CA ASP A 117 4.40 -24.13 6.73
C ASP A 117 4.62 -22.69 7.16
N ARG A 118 5.25 -22.50 8.33
CA ARG A 118 5.53 -21.19 8.93
C ARG A 118 6.93 -21.12 9.50
N GLY A 119 7.61 -19.99 9.36
CA GLY A 119 8.87 -19.76 10.04
C GLY A 119 8.64 -19.61 11.54
N ILE A 120 7.97 -18.53 11.93
CA ILE A 120 7.67 -18.18 13.32
C ILE A 120 6.16 -18.07 13.50
N HIS A 121 5.65 -18.69 14.55
CA HIS A 121 4.22 -18.73 14.82
C HIS A 121 3.91 -18.52 16.30
N SER A 122 3.35 -17.36 16.61
CA SER A 122 2.94 -16.99 17.97
C SER A 122 1.43 -17.05 18.10
N ARG A 123 0.95 -17.71 19.17
CA ARG A 123 -0.49 -17.84 19.50
C ARG A 123 -0.69 -17.78 21.00
N GLY A 124 -1.77 -17.14 21.44
CA GLY A 124 -2.19 -17.11 22.84
C GLY A 124 -1.24 -16.35 23.77
N GLY A 125 -1.80 -15.62 24.72
CA GLY A 125 -1.08 -14.74 25.63
C GLY A 125 -1.67 -13.34 25.58
N ASP A 126 -0.95 -12.37 26.13
CA ASP A 126 -1.34 -10.94 26.14
C ASP A 126 -0.55 -10.12 25.10
N GLY A 127 0.06 -10.78 24.09
CA GLY A 127 0.80 -10.14 22.98
C GLY A 127 2.31 -9.98 23.18
N GLY A 128 2.91 -9.06 22.40
CA GLY A 128 4.31 -8.65 22.54
C GLY A 128 5.34 -9.52 21.79
N LEU A 129 5.08 -9.88 20.53
CA LEU A 129 6.03 -10.60 19.69
C LEU A 129 6.98 -9.58 19.09
N THR A 130 8.29 -9.76 19.26
CA THR A 130 9.32 -8.99 18.56
C THR A 130 10.15 -9.93 17.70
N VAL A 131 10.23 -9.67 16.40
CA VAL A 131 11.10 -10.39 15.47
C VAL A 131 12.09 -9.41 14.86
N ILE A 132 13.38 -9.70 14.96
CA ILE A 132 14.46 -8.92 14.39
C ILE A 132 15.23 -9.85 13.45
N ASN A 133 15.23 -9.55 12.15
CA ASN A 133 15.93 -10.31 11.13
C ASN A 133 17.09 -9.48 10.58
N ALA A 134 18.32 -9.87 10.87
CA ALA A 134 19.52 -9.12 10.51
C ALA A 134 19.80 -9.12 8.99
N GLU A 135 20.63 -8.20 8.52
CA GLU A 135 20.91 -7.93 7.09
C GLU A 135 21.29 -9.17 6.26
N SER A 136 22.06 -10.11 6.84
CA SER A 136 22.48 -11.34 6.16
C SER A 136 21.60 -12.56 6.45
N ALA A 137 20.51 -12.36 7.20
CA ALA A 137 19.69 -13.43 7.73
C ALA A 137 18.45 -13.69 6.85
N LEU A 138 17.97 -14.93 6.90
CA LEU A 138 16.81 -15.41 6.15
C LEU A 138 15.78 -16.01 7.10
N ILE A 139 14.53 -15.57 6.98
CA ILE A 139 13.38 -16.31 7.50
C ILE A 139 12.55 -16.69 6.29
N GLU A 140 12.34 -17.99 6.07
CA GLU A 140 11.55 -18.46 4.95
C GLU A 140 10.49 -19.47 5.38
N SER A 141 9.40 -19.50 4.64
CA SER A 141 8.44 -20.57 4.74
C SER A 141 7.68 -20.80 3.44
N ARG A 142 6.87 -21.85 3.42
CA ARG A 142 5.97 -22.06 2.29
C ARG A 142 4.80 -21.09 2.30
N ARG A 143 4.10 -20.90 3.43
CA ARG A 143 2.84 -20.14 3.44
C ARG A 143 2.82 -18.91 4.33
N GLN A 144 3.23 -18.99 5.60
CA GLN A 144 3.11 -17.83 6.50
C GLN A 144 4.36 -17.66 7.32
N THR A 145 5.27 -16.81 6.87
CA THR A 145 6.65 -16.82 7.37
C THR A 145 6.76 -16.29 8.79
N VAL A 146 6.12 -15.16 9.09
CA VAL A 146 5.92 -14.69 10.47
C VAL A 146 4.44 -14.48 10.71
N ARG A 147 3.89 -15.16 11.73
CA ARG A 147 2.48 -15.06 12.10
C ARG A 147 2.28 -14.65 13.56
N GLY A 148 1.64 -13.50 13.74
CA GLY A 148 1.00 -13.07 14.99
C GLY A 148 -0.53 -13.15 14.84
N GLY A 149 -1.18 -13.95 15.69
CA GLY A 149 -2.64 -14.10 15.68
C GLY A 149 -3.39 -12.83 16.08
N GLU A 150 -4.71 -12.81 15.85
CA GLU A 150 -5.63 -11.73 16.29
C GLU A 150 -5.59 -11.53 17.82
N ASP A 151 -5.28 -12.59 18.56
CA ASP A 151 -5.10 -12.61 20.01
C ASP A 151 -3.71 -12.15 20.46
N TYR A 152 -2.92 -11.54 19.59
CA TYR A 152 -1.50 -11.25 19.82
C TYR A 152 -1.13 -9.79 19.49
N PRO A 153 -1.64 -8.81 20.25
CA PRO A 153 -1.42 -7.39 19.99
C PRO A 153 0.05 -6.97 20.13
N GLY A 154 0.40 -5.82 19.54
CA GLY A 154 1.72 -5.22 19.68
C GLY A 154 2.85 -6.06 19.08
N THR A 155 2.59 -6.77 17.99
CA THR A 155 3.65 -7.50 17.28
C THR A 155 4.55 -6.51 16.55
N THR A 156 5.86 -6.60 16.76
CA THR A 156 6.89 -5.79 16.11
C THR A 156 7.77 -6.68 15.24
N VAL A 157 7.95 -6.31 13.97
CA VAL A 157 8.90 -6.96 13.06
C VAL A 157 9.88 -5.91 12.54
N ILE A 158 11.17 -6.16 12.72
CA ILE A 158 12.25 -5.37 12.14
C ILE A 158 13.03 -6.28 11.19
N ASN A 159 13.00 -5.96 9.90
CA ASN A 159 13.66 -6.75 8.88
C ASN A 159 14.75 -5.96 8.17
N ASP A 160 16.00 -6.31 8.40
CA ASP A 160 17.15 -5.83 7.62
C ASP A 160 17.56 -6.85 6.54
N GLY A 161 17.20 -8.13 6.71
CA GLY A 161 17.52 -9.22 5.78
C GLY A 161 16.37 -9.61 4.84
N VAL A 162 16.16 -10.91 4.64
CA VAL A 162 15.09 -11.44 3.81
C VAL A 162 14.06 -12.19 4.64
N ILE A 163 12.78 -11.84 4.48
CA ILE A 163 11.65 -12.66 4.93
C ILE A 163 10.86 -13.07 3.71
N ARG A 164 10.73 -14.37 3.46
CA ARG A 164 10.12 -14.90 2.23
C ARG A 164 9.06 -15.94 2.51
N SER A 165 7.95 -15.87 1.81
CA SER A 165 6.95 -16.94 1.71
C SER A 165 6.75 -17.29 0.24
N THR A 166 6.85 -18.57 -0.12
CA THR A 166 6.81 -18.99 -1.55
C THR A 166 5.39 -19.18 -2.10
N GLU A 167 4.41 -19.42 -1.22
CA GLU A 167 3.02 -19.70 -1.59
C GLU A 167 2.01 -18.87 -0.80
N GLY A 168 2.43 -18.07 0.17
CA GLY A 168 1.52 -17.23 0.95
C GLY A 168 2.17 -15.95 1.45
N ARG A 169 1.76 -15.49 2.62
CA ARG A 169 2.15 -14.19 3.16
C ARG A 169 3.53 -14.23 3.82
N ALA A 170 4.36 -13.22 3.57
CA ALA A 170 5.61 -13.06 4.31
C ALA A 170 5.28 -12.77 5.78
N LEU A 171 4.38 -11.83 6.01
CA LEU A 171 3.92 -11.40 7.32
C LEU A 171 2.39 -11.50 7.39
N GLN A 172 1.87 -12.18 8.40
CA GLN A 172 0.45 -12.14 8.75
C GLN A 172 0.33 -11.75 10.23
N ILE A 173 0.05 -10.47 10.47
CA ILE A 173 0.12 -9.86 11.80
C ILE A 173 -1.23 -9.21 12.13
N ARG A 174 -2.13 -10.00 12.70
CA ARG A 174 -3.53 -9.58 12.91
C ARG A 174 -3.83 -8.98 14.28
N GLY A 175 -2.84 -8.96 15.17
CA GLY A 175 -2.99 -8.31 16.48
C GLY A 175 -2.98 -6.79 16.33
N GLN A 176 -3.87 -6.11 17.05
CA GLN A 176 -3.98 -4.64 17.07
C GLN A 176 -2.64 -3.99 17.46
N GLY A 177 -2.34 -2.82 16.88
CA GLY A 177 -1.20 -2.00 17.30
C GLY A 177 0.15 -2.57 16.87
N SER A 178 0.19 -3.34 15.78
CA SER A 178 1.41 -3.98 15.31
C SER A 178 2.26 -3.06 14.44
N THR A 179 3.57 -3.27 14.43
CA THR A 179 4.54 -2.44 13.72
C THR A 179 5.48 -3.28 12.88
N VAL A 180 5.70 -2.87 11.63
CA VAL A 180 6.69 -3.46 10.72
C VAL A 180 7.66 -2.38 10.27
N ILE A 181 8.96 -2.62 10.45
CA ILE A 181 10.03 -1.79 9.90
C ILE A 181 10.80 -2.68 8.93
N ASN A 182 10.70 -2.38 7.64
CA ASN A 182 11.38 -3.14 6.58
C ASN A 182 12.52 -2.32 5.98
N ASN A 183 13.76 -2.70 6.25
CA ASN A 183 14.97 -2.17 5.60
C ASN A 183 15.53 -3.14 4.55
N GLY A 184 15.15 -4.42 4.61
CA GLY A 184 15.57 -5.47 3.70
C GLY A 184 14.53 -5.79 2.62
N ALA A 185 14.24 -7.08 2.43
CA ALA A 185 13.26 -7.56 1.46
C ALA A 185 12.19 -8.48 2.09
N LEU A 186 10.94 -8.20 1.76
CA LEU A 186 9.78 -9.06 2.04
C LEU A 186 9.26 -9.64 0.73
N TYR A 187 9.11 -10.96 0.68
CA TYR A 187 8.58 -11.69 -0.47
C TYR A 187 7.39 -12.57 -0.06
N GLY A 188 6.29 -12.54 -0.81
CA GLY A 188 5.10 -13.35 -0.56
C GLY A 188 4.51 -13.94 -1.84
N GLY A 189 3.91 -15.13 -1.77
CA GLY A 189 3.12 -15.72 -2.85
C GLY A 189 1.63 -15.36 -2.84
N GLU A 190 1.14 -14.73 -1.77
CA GLU A 190 -0.18 -14.07 -1.64
C GLU A 190 0.08 -12.60 -1.24
N GLU A 191 -0.80 -11.96 -0.45
CA GLU A 191 -0.53 -10.63 0.11
C GLU A 191 0.80 -10.67 0.88
N VAL A 192 1.75 -9.80 0.57
CA VAL A 192 3.10 -9.92 1.16
C VAL A 192 3.05 -9.62 2.66
N VAL A 193 2.28 -8.57 3.03
CA VAL A 193 2.02 -8.18 4.41
C VAL A 193 0.52 -8.04 4.61
N GLU A 194 -0.06 -8.87 5.47
CA GLU A 194 -1.44 -8.71 5.95
C GLU A 194 -1.42 -8.28 7.41
N ALA A 195 -2.07 -7.16 7.69
CA ALA A 195 -2.34 -6.67 9.02
C ALA A 195 -3.82 -6.29 9.19
N ARG A 196 -4.19 -5.80 10.38
CA ARG A 196 -5.57 -5.39 10.69
C ARG A 196 -5.58 -3.94 11.13
N ASP A 197 -5.98 -3.66 12.36
CA ASP A 197 -6.20 -2.32 12.85
C ASP A 197 -5.05 -1.78 13.70
N ASP A 198 -4.92 -0.45 13.71
CA ASP A 198 -3.83 0.29 14.34
C ASP A 198 -2.44 -0.19 13.86
N PHE A 199 -2.33 -0.59 12.60
CA PHE A 199 -1.10 -1.08 12.00
C PHE A 199 -0.15 0.07 11.65
N THR A 200 1.15 -0.12 11.81
CA THR A 200 2.16 0.81 11.29
C THR A 200 3.18 0.06 10.48
N ILE A 201 3.43 0.50 9.24
CA ILE A 201 4.56 0.02 8.45
C ILE A 201 5.45 1.18 8.03
N ILE A 202 6.76 0.99 8.20
CA ILE A 202 7.81 1.85 7.65
C ILE A 202 8.64 0.98 6.69
N ASN A 203 8.48 1.22 5.38
CA ASN A 203 9.21 0.49 4.35
C ASN A 203 10.35 1.34 3.79
N ASN A 204 11.59 1.00 4.11
CA ASN A 204 12.80 1.53 3.47
C ASN A 204 13.35 0.60 2.39
N GLY A 205 12.88 -0.65 2.34
CA GLY A 205 13.38 -1.71 1.49
C GLY A 205 12.42 -2.08 0.35
N LEU A 206 12.38 -3.38 0.06
CA LEU A 206 11.51 -3.98 -0.96
C LEU A 206 10.39 -4.80 -0.32
N ILE A 207 9.16 -4.60 -0.81
CA ILE A 207 8.02 -5.47 -0.60
C ILE A 207 7.49 -5.86 -1.98
N GLN A 208 7.53 -7.13 -2.31
CA GLN A 208 7.14 -7.62 -3.63
C GLN A 208 6.69 -9.07 -3.57
N PHE A 209 5.81 -9.48 -4.47
CA PHE A 209 5.47 -10.88 -4.65
C PHE A 209 6.67 -11.76 -5.10
N ASP A 210 6.61 -13.04 -4.75
CA ASP A 210 7.46 -14.12 -5.26
C ASP A 210 6.71 -14.82 -6.41
N GLU A 211 7.35 -14.97 -7.57
CA GLU A 211 6.73 -15.16 -8.91
C GLU A 211 5.93 -16.48 -9.15
N SER A 212 5.29 -17.08 -8.15
CA SER A 212 4.82 -18.48 -8.21
C SER A 212 3.34 -18.78 -7.90
N VAL A 213 2.51 -17.88 -7.36
CA VAL A 213 1.12 -18.19 -6.95
C VAL A 213 0.14 -17.02 -7.23
N ALA A 214 -1.17 -17.31 -7.23
CA ALA A 214 -2.27 -16.37 -7.39
C ALA A 214 -2.20 -15.25 -6.33
N ASP A 215 -2.49 -14.05 -6.79
CA ASP A 215 -1.65 -12.89 -6.61
C ASP A 215 -2.52 -11.75 -6.06
N GLN A 216 -2.07 -11.09 -4.98
CA GLN A 216 -2.86 -10.13 -4.20
C GLN A 216 -2.01 -8.88 -3.87
N ASP A 217 -2.27 -8.23 -2.73
CA ASP A 217 -1.73 -6.91 -2.43
C ASP A 217 -0.29 -6.94 -1.92
N GLY A 218 0.46 -5.87 -2.16
CA GLY A 218 1.75 -5.67 -1.53
C GLY A 218 1.60 -5.59 -0.01
N VAL A 219 0.67 -4.76 0.46
CA VAL A 219 0.33 -4.58 1.87
C VAL A 219 -1.18 -4.40 2.00
N GLN A 220 -1.82 -5.16 2.89
CA GLN A 220 -3.23 -5.02 3.22
C GLN A 220 -3.41 -4.74 4.72
N PHE A 221 -4.20 -3.73 5.08
CA PHE A 221 -4.55 -3.44 6.48
C PHE A 221 -5.86 -2.68 6.63
N ALA A 222 -6.62 -2.96 7.69
CA ALA A 222 -7.90 -2.30 7.94
C ALA A 222 -7.74 -0.84 8.39
N SER A 223 -6.83 -0.58 9.35
CA SER A 223 -6.50 0.78 9.74
C SER A 223 -5.07 0.98 10.20
N GLY A 224 -4.57 2.20 9.99
CA GLY A 224 -3.27 2.59 10.51
C GLY A 224 -2.50 3.55 9.62
N ARG A 225 -1.19 3.34 9.51
CA ARG A 225 -0.26 4.20 8.79
C ARG A 225 0.78 3.40 8.02
N ALA A 226 0.89 3.68 6.72
CA ALA A 226 1.94 3.17 5.86
C ALA A 226 2.87 4.31 5.41
N GLU A 227 4.15 4.23 5.78
CA GLU A 227 5.20 5.11 5.27
C GLU A 227 6.13 4.35 4.34
N ASN A 228 6.12 4.72 3.06
CA ASN A 228 6.95 4.13 2.06
C ASN A 228 8.10 5.06 1.66
N TYR A 229 9.32 4.63 1.93
CA TYR A 229 10.59 5.22 1.48
C TYR A 229 11.32 4.33 0.46
N GLY A 230 10.84 3.11 0.26
CA GLY A 230 11.39 2.11 -0.66
C GLY A 230 10.43 1.79 -1.81
N ARG A 231 10.25 0.49 -2.07
CA ARG A 231 9.36 0.02 -3.14
C ARG A 231 8.37 -1.01 -2.61
N ILE A 232 7.09 -0.82 -2.91
CA ILE A 232 6.01 -1.77 -2.66
C ILE A 232 5.37 -2.11 -4.00
N VAL A 233 5.23 -3.41 -4.27
CA VAL A 233 4.63 -3.92 -5.50
C VAL A 233 3.59 -4.96 -5.15
N GLY A 234 2.36 -4.75 -5.64
CA GLY A 234 1.30 -5.74 -5.65
C GLY A 234 0.92 -6.12 -7.07
N THR A 235 0.31 -7.29 -7.22
CA THR A 235 -0.33 -7.70 -8.48
C THR A 235 -1.77 -7.23 -8.54
N ASP A 236 -2.41 -7.11 -7.39
CA ASP A 236 -3.68 -6.42 -7.24
C ASP A 236 -3.41 -4.96 -6.88
N ASP A 237 -3.22 -4.68 -5.59
CA ASP A 237 -2.93 -3.33 -5.12
C ASP A 237 -1.55 -3.24 -4.48
N ALA A 238 -0.85 -2.11 -4.65
CA ALA A 238 0.40 -1.96 -3.88
C ALA A 238 0.07 -1.86 -2.38
N ILE A 239 -0.99 -1.10 -2.06
CA ILE A 239 -1.57 -1.00 -0.72
C ILE A 239 -3.10 -1.07 -0.84
N ASP A 240 -3.70 -1.96 -0.05
CA ASP A 240 -5.15 -2.01 0.22
C ASP A 240 -5.41 -1.57 1.67
N LEU A 241 -6.32 -0.60 1.86
CA LEU A 241 -6.73 -0.12 3.18
C LEU A 241 -8.20 0.32 3.28
N ASP A 242 -8.79 0.17 4.47
CA ASP A 242 -10.13 0.70 4.74
C ASP A 242 -10.05 2.18 5.18
N GLU A 243 -9.26 2.47 6.22
CA GLU A 243 -9.09 3.81 6.79
C GLU A 243 -7.63 4.10 7.25
N GLY A 244 -7.22 5.36 7.33
CA GLY A 244 -5.90 5.74 7.85
C GLY A 244 -5.05 6.59 6.92
N GLU A 245 -3.72 6.42 6.97
CA GLU A 245 -2.77 7.26 6.26
C GLU A 245 -1.75 6.48 5.42
N VAL A 246 -1.53 6.92 4.18
CA VAL A 246 -0.42 6.46 3.33
C VAL A 246 0.46 7.64 2.97
N TYR A 247 1.76 7.53 3.26
CA TYR A 247 2.79 8.48 2.85
C TYR A 247 3.79 7.79 1.93
N ASN A 248 3.91 8.28 0.69
CA ASN A 248 4.89 7.82 -0.29
C ASN A 248 5.96 8.90 -0.50
N ALA A 249 7.15 8.66 0.04
CA ALA A 249 8.23 9.64 0.10
C ALA A 249 8.89 9.94 -1.26
N PRO A 250 9.70 11.01 -1.37
CA PRO A 250 10.45 11.30 -2.58
C PRO A 250 11.35 10.13 -2.99
N GLY A 251 11.24 9.70 -4.25
CA GLY A 251 11.99 8.56 -4.79
C GLY A 251 11.43 7.18 -4.44
N ALA A 252 10.41 7.09 -3.59
CA ALA A 252 9.71 5.85 -3.27
C ALA A 252 8.70 5.49 -4.37
N VAL A 253 8.35 4.19 -4.44
CA VAL A 253 7.49 3.63 -5.49
C VAL A 253 6.38 2.77 -4.88
N LEU A 254 5.14 3.06 -5.26
CA LEU A 254 3.99 2.17 -5.13
C LEU A 254 3.57 1.72 -6.53
N LEU A 255 3.52 0.42 -6.77
CA LEU A 255 3.24 -0.13 -8.10
C LEU A 255 2.24 -1.27 -8.03
N SER A 256 1.11 -1.12 -8.72
CA SER A 256 0.21 -2.22 -9.04
C SER A 256 0.49 -2.75 -10.44
N LEU A 257 0.69 -4.06 -10.53
CA LEU A 257 0.81 -4.80 -11.78
C LEU A 257 -0.53 -5.32 -12.31
N GLY A 258 -1.64 -4.90 -11.70
CA GLY A 258 -2.98 -5.32 -12.09
C GLY A 258 -3.28 -5.02 -13.55
N PRO A 259 -4.22 -5.76 -14.17
CA PRO A 259 -4.56 -5.53 -15.57
C PRO A 259 -5.29 -4.19 -15.76
N ASP A 260 -5.02 -3.50 -16.88
CA ASP A 260 -5.54 -2.15 -17.16
C ASP A 260 -7.07 -2.05 -17.28
N ASP A 261 -7.74 -3.18 -17.50
CA ASP A 261 -9.19 -3.27 -17.66
C ASP A 261 -9.92 -3.62 -16.36
N ASP A 262 -9.21 -3.84 -15.25
CA ASP A 262 -9.81 -4.05 -13.93
C ASP A 262 -9.79 -2.73 -13.12
N PRO A 263 -10.95 -2.10 -12.89
CA PRO A 263 -11.04 -0.83 -12.17
C PRO A 263 -10.82 -0.96 -10.67
N ASN A 264 -10.78 -2.18 -10.13
CA ASN A 264 -10.58 -2.46 -8.71
C ASN A 264 -9.10 -2.65 -8.36
N LYS A 265 -8.19 -2.39 -9.29
CA LYS A 265 -6.74 -2.54 -9.10
C LYS A 265 -6.07 -1.18 -9.22
N ALA A 266 -5.22 -0.84 -8.26
CA ALA A 266 -4.57 0.45 -8.15
C ALA A 266 -3.27 0.42 -7.34
N ALA A 267 -2.48 1.49 -7.40
CA ALA A 267 -1.37 1.61 -6.46
C ALA A 267 -1.89 1.66 -5.01
N ILE A 268 -3.00 2.37 -4.78
CA ILE A 268 -3.74 2.36 -3.51
C ILE A 268 -5.21 2.07 -3.81
N ASP A 269 -5.77 1.02 -3.24
CA ASP A 269 -7.22 0.78 -3.23
C ASP A 269 -7.81 1.07 -1.85
N MET A 270 -9.05 1.55 -1.83
CA MET A 270 -9.76 1.91 -0.61
C MET A 270 -11.07 1.16 -0.50
N ASP A 271 -11.20 0.34 0.53
CA ASP A 271 -12.43 -0.37 0.81
C ASP A 271 -13.49 0.52 1.47
N GLY A 272 -14.76 0.17 1.25
CA GLY A 272 -15.88 0.87 1.90
C GLY A 272 -16.21 0.35 3.30
N GLU A 273 -15.82 -0.89 3.56
CA GLU A 273 -16.12 -1.62 4.77
C GLU A 273 -14.88 -1.59 5.67
N PHE A 274 -15.05 -1.19 6.94
CA PHE A 274 -14.02 -1.42 7.94
C PHE A 274 -14.14 -2.86 8.44
N ASP A 275 -13.24 -3.73 7.99
CA ASP A 275 -13.17 -5.13 8.39
C ASP A 275 -11.84 -5.49 9.04
N ASN A 276 -11.75 -5.19 10.34
CA ASN A 276 -10.65 -5.68 11.17
C ASN A 276 -10.88 -7.13 11.68
N SER A 277 -11.89 -7.84 11.17
CA SER A 277 -12.32 -9.21 11.53
C SER A 277 -12.76 -9.43 12.99
N ARG A 278 -12.67 -8.41 13.84
CA ARG A 278 -12.89 -8.48 15.29
C ARG A 278 -14.12 -7.68 15.70
N ASP A 279 -14.31 -6.53 15.10
CA ASP A 279 -15.42 -5.63 15.36
C ASP A 279 -16.57 -5.90 14.38
N PRO A 280 -17.82 -5.51 14.72
CA PRO A 280 -18.91 -5.55 13.76
C PRO A 280 -18.62 -4.68 12.55
N LEU A 281 -19.01 -5.18 11.38
CA LEU A 281 -18.90 -4.45 10.11
C LEU A 281 -19.53 -3.08 10.23
N ARG A 282 -18.77 -2.08 9.80
CA ARG A 282 -19.18 -0.67 9.78
C ARG A 282 -18.58 0.00 8.53
N PRO A 283 -19.10 1.15 8.12
CA PRO A 283 -18.42 1.96 7.12
C PRO A 283 -17.01 2.34 7.56
N ALA A 284 -16.09 2.38 6.60
CA ALA A 284 -14.73 2.88 6.79
C ALA A 284 -14.70 4.37 7.16
N GLY A 285 -13.71 4.74 7.97
CA GLY A 285 -13.39 6.11 8.35
C GLY A 285 -12.50 6.80 7.31
N SER A 286 -12.00 7.99 7.65
CA SER A 286 -11.25 8.84 6.71
C SER A 286 -9.94 8.22 6.23
N VAL A 287 -9.58 8.51 4.97
CA VAL A 287 -8.27 8.17 4.39
C VAL A 287 -7.50 9.45 4.03
N ARG A 288 -6.20 9.46 4.34
CA ARG A 288 -5.25 10.50 3.92
C ARG A 288 -4.12 9.88 3.10
N ILE A 289 -3.88 10.40 1.90
CA ILE A 289 -2.81 9.96 1.02
C ILE A 289 -1.90 11.15 0.71
N VAL A 290 -0.60 11.00 0.99
CA VAL A 290 0.43 12.00 0.66
C VAL A 290 1.44 11.36 -0.27
N ASN A 291 1.59 11.92 -1.46
CA ASN A 291 2.52 11.45 -2.47
C ASN A 291 3.57 12.49 -2.81
N GLU A 292 4.83 12.16 -2.59
CA GLU A 292 5.99 12.89 -3.07
C GLU A 292 6.85 12.02 -4.02
N GLY A 293 6.53 10.72 -4.10
CA GLY A 293 7.20 9.73 -4.94
C GLY A 293 6.47 9.42 -6.25
N TYR A 294 6.51 8.15 -6.62
CA TYR A 294 5.85 7.63 -7.82
C TYR A 294 4.78 6.60 -7.46
N MET A 295 3.58 6.76 -8.04
CA MET A 295 2.50 5.78 -7.97
C MET A 295 2.04 5.40 -9.38
N GLU A 296 1.88 4.10 -9.61
CA GLU A 296 1.38 3.56 -10.88
C GLU A 296 0.51 2.33 -10.66
N GLY A 297 -0.57 2.24 -11.42
CA GLY A 297 -1.42 1.06 -11.55
C GLY A 297 -2.40 1.25 -12.71
N PRO A 298 -3.38 0.34 -12.89
CA PRO A 298 -4.54 0.65 -13.72
C PRO A 298 -5.16 1.98 -13.31
N ARG A 299 -5.21 2.23 -12.00
CA ARG A 299 -5.34 3.55 -11.38
C ARG A 299 -4.19 3.79 -10.40
N ALA A 300 -3.86 5.04 -10.12
CA ALA A 300 -2.99 5.35 -8.99
C ALA A 300 -3.77 5.23 -7.67
N ILE A 301 -5.02 5.67 -7.65
CA ILE A 301 -5.93 5.54 -6.51
C ILE A 301 -7.30 5.04 -7.00
N SER A 302 -7.84 4.01 -6.37
CA SER A 302 -9.22 3.54 -6.54
C SER A 302 -9.96 3.52 -5.21
N ALA A 303 -11.29 3.40 -5.31
CA ALA A 303 -12.18 3.23 -4.17
C ALA A 303 -13.27 2.22 -4.55
N ALA A 304 -13.62 1.35 -3.62
CA ALA A 304 -14.59 0.29 -3.83
C ALA A 304 -15.97 0.84 -4.24
N TYR A 305 -16.49 0.35 -5.36
CA TYR A 305 -17.85 0.63 -5.81
C TYR A 305 -18.44 -0.54 -6.61
N ASP A 306 -19.59 -1.05 -6.16
CA ASP A 306 -20.36 -2.07 -6.89
C ASP A 306 -21.73 -1.50 -7.32
N PRO A 307 -21.97 -1.25 -8.61
CA PRO A 307 -23.25 -0.72 -9.10
C PRO A 307 -24.42 -1.70 -8.95
N SER A 308 -24.17 -2.96 -8.59
CA SER A 308 -25.20 -3.96 -8.32
C SER A 308 -25.75 -3.89 -6.90
N LEU A 309 -25.05 -3.18 -6.01
CA LEU A 309 -25.44 -2.96 -4.62
C LEU A 309 -26.06 -1.58 -4.42
N PRO A 310 -26.94 -1.40 -3.42
CA PRO A 310 -27.40 -0.07 -3.02
C PRO A 310 -26.24 0.85 -2.62
N ASP A 311 -26.38 2.15 -2.89
CA ASP A 311 -25.39 3.18 -2.54
C ASP A 311 -25.11 3.27 -1.03
N ASP A 312 -26.04 2.80 -0.18
CA ASP A 312 -25.89 2.78 1.28
C ASP A 312 -25.35 1.46 1.84
N HIS A 313 -24.98 0.50 0.97
CA HIS A 313 -24.35 -0.75 1.39
C HIS A 313 -22.98 -0.50 2.03
N VAL A 314 -22.62 -1.32 3.02
CA VAL A 314 -21.39 -1.12 3.83
C VAL A 314 -20.10 -1.26 3.01
N SER A 315 -20.13 -2.08 1.95
CA SER A 315 -18.99 -2.28 1.04
C SER A 315 -18.79 -1.17 0.02
N GLN A 316 -19.66 -0.15 -0.03
CA GLN A 316 -19.46 1.02 -0.89
C GLN A 316 -18.51 1.99 -0.21
N ALA A 317 -17.47 2.46 -0.89
CA ALA A 317 -16.60 3.50 -0.36
C ALA A 317 -17.37 4.81 -0.15
N ARG A 318 -17.34 5.31 1.09
CA ARG A 318 -18.14 6.47 1.56
C ARG A 318 -17.35 7.40 2.47
N GLN A 319 -16.13 7.01 2.82
CA GLN A 319 -15.22 7.78 3.63
C GLN A 319 -14.87 9.14 2.99
N SER A 320 -14.46 10.10 3.81
CA SER A 320 -13.81 11.31 3.30
C SER A 320 -12.37 10.98 2.91
N VAL A 321 -11.90 11.52 1.78
CA VAL A 321 -10.54 11.27 1.28
C VAL A 321 -9.77 12.58 1.15
N GLU A 322 -8.58 12.66 1.73
CA GLU A 322 -7.64 13.76 1.51
C GLU A 322 -6.41 13.27 0.75
N ILE A 323 -6.14 13.87 -0.39
CA ILE A 323 -5.01 13.53 -1.26
C ILE A 323 -4.12 14.76 -1.41
N VAL A 324 -2.83 14.62 -1.13
CA VAL A 324 -1.82 15.66 -1.34
C VAL A 324 -0.76 15.10 -2.29
N ASN A 325 -0.63 15.69 -3.48
CA ASN A 325 0.31 15.24 -4.49
C ASN A 325 1.36 16.32 -4.80
N SER A 326 2.62 15.94 -4.62
CA SER A 326 3.81 16.64 -5.12
C SER A 326 4.75 15.73 -5.93
N GLY A 327 4.36 14.46 -6.12
CA GLY A 327 5.04 13.48 -6.95
C GLY A 327 4.26 13.16 -8.23
N THR A 328 4.45 11.94 -8.74
CA THR A 328 3.76 11.44 -9.95
C THR A 328 2.70 10.41 -9.60
N MET A 329 1.52 10.54 -10.20
CA MET A 329 0.44 9.55 -10.20
C MET A 329 0.11 9.19 -11.65
N LEU A 330 0.26 7.91 -12.01
CA LEU A 330 -0.02 7.40 -13.35
C LEU A 330 -1.15 6.36 -13.30
N GLY A 331 -2.25 6.66 -14.00
CA GLY A 331 -3.33 5.72 -14.26
C GLY A 331 -3.25 5.15 -15.67
N ARG A 332 -2.78 3.91 -15.80
CA ARG A 332 -2.59 3.27 -17.11
C ARG A 332 -3.89 3.01 -17.88
N SER A 333 -5.01 2.91 -17.17
CA SER A 333 -6.36 2.76 -17.75
C SER A 333 -6.93 4.07 -18.34
N GLY A 334 -6.22 5.19 -18.18
CA GLY A 334 -6.69 6.54 -18.51
C GLY A 334 -7.33 7.28 -17.34
N ILE A 335 -7.59 6.62 -16.20
CA ILE A 335 -8.02 7.24 -14.94
C ILE A 335 -6.88 7.12 -13.93
N ALA A 336 -6.35 8.25 -13.46
CA ALA A 336 -5.33 8.29 -12.42
C ALA A 336 -5.93 8.13 -11.02
N ILE A 337 -7.00 8.87 -10.73
CA ILE A 337 -7.70 8.84 -9.44
C ILE A 337 -9.17 8.59 -9.74
N GLY A 338 -9.72 7.48 -9.25
CA GLY A 338 -11.14 7.16 -9.39
C GLY A 338 -11.78 6.92 -8.04
N LEU A 339 -12.42 7.95 -7.48
CA LEU A 339 -13.22 7.83 -6.26
C LEU A 339 -14.59 7.24 -6.57
N ALA A 340 -15.22 6.64 -5.57
CA ALA A 340 -16.53 6.03 -5.74
C ALA A 340 -17.61 7.11 -5.94
N PRO A 341 -18.66 6.87 -6.74
CA PRO A 341 -19.83 7.76 -6.82
C PRO A 341 -20.51 7.99 -5.46
N THR A 342 -20.28 7.12 -4.49
CA THR A 342 -20.79 7.20 -3.11
C THR A 342 -19.84 7.87 -2.14
N GLN A 343 -18.65 8.28 -2.59
CA GLN A 343 -17.65 8.92 -1.74
C GLN A 343 -18.23 10.20 -1.12
N GLY A 344 -17.93 10.41 0.17
CA GLY A 344 -18.19 11.69 0.84
C GLY A 344 -17.21 12.78 0.39
N ASP A 345 -17.26 13.92 1.08
CA ASP A 345 -16.42 15.09 0.80
C ASP A 345 -14.93 14.68 0.72
N SER A 346 -14.33 14.97 -0.42
CA SER A 346 -12.96 14.63 -0.74
C SER A 346 -12.17 15.85 -1.17
N SER A 347 -10.85 15.79 -1.01
CA SER A 347 -9.97 16.88 -1.41
C SER A 347 -8.70 16.37 -2.08
N LEU A 348 -8.27 17.11 -3.10
CA LEU A 348 -7.02 16.89 -3.81
C LEU A 348 -6.23 18.19 -3.80
N THR A 349 -5.02 18.17 -3.26
CA THR A 349 -4.07 19.29 -3.30
C THR A 349 -2.91 18.96 -4.22
N LEU A 350 -2.68 19.82 -5.21
CA LEU A 350 -1.55 19.75 -6.13
C LEU A 350 -0.55 20.85 -5.80
N LEU A 351 0.72 20.48 -5.61
CA LEU A 351 1.79 21.42 -5.28
C LEU A 351 3.14 20.91 -5.82
N GLY A 352 4.11 21.81 -5.98
CA GLY A 352 5.48 21.45 -6.36
C GLY A 352 5.53 20.68 -7.68
N ASP A 353 6.20 19.53 -7.69
CA ASP A 353 6.43 18.72 -8.89
C ASP A 353 5.28 17.77 -9.22
N SER A 354 4.07 18.05 -8.72
CA SER A 354 2.85 17.28 -8.98
C SER A 354 2.67 16.98 -10.47
N ARG A 355 2.51 15.70 -10.81
CA ARG A 355 2.14 15.22 -12.14
C ARG A 355 1.03 14.19 -12.01
N ILE A 356 -0.11 14.44 -12.66
CA ILE A 356 -1.21 13.48 -12.77
C ILE A 356 -1.37 13.10 -14.24
N LEU A 357 -1.22 11.81 -14.52
CA LEU A 357 -1.31 11.24 -15.87
C LEU A 357 -2.55 10.34 -15.93
N GLY A 358 -3.64 10.89 -16.45
CA GLY A 358 -4.99 10.30 -16.44
C GLY A 358 -6.03 11.20 -15.76
N ASP A 359 -7.29 10.83 -15.91
CA ASP A 359 -8.44 11.54 -15.34
C ASP A 359 -8.48 11.43 -13.80
N VAL A 360 -9.07 12.45 -13.18
CA VAL A 360 -9.40 12.48 -11.76
C VAL A 360 -10.92 12.58 -11.65
N LEU A 361 -11.54 11.55 -11.10
CA LEU A 361 -12.98 11.43 -10.92
C LEU A 361 -13.30 11.49 -9.43
N PHE A 362 -13.93 12.57 -9.01
CA PHE A 362 -14.48 12.74 -7.67
C PHE A 362 -15.86 12.06 -7.52
N GLY A 363 -16.36 12.00 -6.29
CA GLY A 363 -17.56 11.27 -5.91
C GLY A 363 -18.83 12.12 -5.90
N ALA A 364 -19.64 11.99 -4.84
CA ALA A 364 -20.87 12.78 -4.67
C ALA A 364 -20.82 13.79 -3.51
N GLY A 365 -19.68 13.91 -2.84
CA GLY A 365 -19.43 14.90 -1.79
C GLY A 365 -19.31 16.31 -2.33
N ASP A 366 -19.16 17.28 -1.42
CA ASP A 366 -18.79 18.65 -1.79
C ASP A 366 -17.26 18.75 -1.89
N ASP A 367 -16.73 18.47 -3.08
CA ASP A 367 -15.32 18.19 -3.28
C ASP A 367 -14.45 19.44 -3.51
N LEU A 368 -13.18 19.36 -3.09
CA LEU A 368 -12.20 20.44 -3.18
C LEU A 368 -10.95 20.04 -3.98
N LEU A 369 -10.71 20.72 -5.10
CA LEU A 369 -9.43 20.67 -5.80
C LEU A 369 -8.63 21.94 -5.50
N SER A 370 -7.55 21.82 -4.76
CA SER A 370 -6.60 22.91 -4.49
C SER A 370 -5.39 22.82 -5.41
N ILE A 371 -5.13 23.87 -6.18
CA ILE A 371 -3.97 23.99 -7.07
C ILE A 371 -3.10 25.10 -6.52
N ASP A 372 -2.00 24.71 -5.88
CA ASP A 372 -0.96 25.63 -5.38
C ASP A 372 0.11 25.84 -6.46
N THR A 373 1.25 26.39 -6.07
CA THR A 373 2.39 26.65 -6.94
C THR A 373 2.91 25.32 -7.48
N LEU A 374 2.77 25.13 -8.80
CA LEU A 374 3.34 23.99 -9.51
C LEU A 374 4.68 24.37 -10.14
N THR A 375 5.68 23.54 -9.88
CA THR A 375 6.99 23.57 -10.54
C THR A 375 7.09 22.57 -11.69
N SER A 376 6.11 21.66 -11.81
CA SER A 376 5.93 20.83 -12.99
C SER A 376 5.40 21.64 -14.18
N ASP A 377 5.59 21.09 -15.39
CA ASP A 377 5.02 21.60 -16.65
C ASP A 377 3.63 21.02 -16.96
N LEU A 378 3.03 20.31 -16.01
CA LEU A 378 1.80 19.55 -16.18
C LEU A 378 0.85 19.85 -15.03
N LEU A 379 -0.35 20.33 -15.34
CA LEU A 379 -1.44 20.37 -14.38
C LEU A 379 -2.11 18.99 -14.28
N ILE A 380 -2.52 18.46 -15.43
CA ILE A 380 -3.06 17.11 -15.59
C ILE A 380 -2.95 16.70 -17.07
N ASP A 381 -2.72 15.42 -17.35
CA ASP A 381 -2.92 14.82 -18.68
C ASP A 381 -4.27 14.08 -18.69
N GLY A 382 -5.36 14.86 -18.70
CA GLY A 382 -6.71 14.34 -18.48
C GLY A 382 -7.71 15.42 -18.04
N LEU A 383 -8.77 14.97 -17.37
CA LEU A 383 -9.88 15.77 -16.88
C LEU A 383 -9.97 15.70 -15.35
N PHE A 384 -10.18 16.85 -14.69
CA PHE A 384 -10.74 16.90 -13.33
C PHE A 384 -12.26 16.95 -13.40
N ASP A 385 -12.91 15.87 -12.98
CA ASP A 385 -14.36 15.79 -12.84
C ASP A 385 -14.75 15.85 -11.37
N GLY A 386 -15.41 16.94 -10.96
CA GLY A 386 -15.92 17.11 -9.60
C GLY A 386 -17.04 16.14 -9.22
N GLY A 387 -17.64 15.41 -10.16
CA GLY A 387 -18.72 14.47 -9.85
C GLY A 387 -20.04 15.16 -9.48
N ALA A 388 -20.80 14.57 -8.55
CA ALA A 388 -21.99 15.22 -8.00
C ALA A 388 -21.59 16.19 -6.87
N GLY A 389 -22.55 16.88 -6.24
CA GLY A 389 -22.25 17.83 -5.14
C GLY A 389 -21.91 19.26 -5.60
N GLU A 390 -21.58 20.11 -4.64
CA GLU A 390 -21.19 21.52 -4.83
C GLU A 390 -19.66 21.68 -4.73
N ASN A 391 -18.99 21.42 -5.84
CA ASN A 391 -17.54 21.29 -5.93
C ASN A 391 -16.84 22.64 -6.13
N THR A 392 -15.66 22.76 -5.54
CA THR A 392 -14.83 23.97 -5.58
C THR A 392 -13.42 23.69 -6.11
N VAL A 393 -13.00 24.46 -7.11
CA VAL A 393 -11.57 24.60 -7.45
C VAL A 393 -11.00 25.81 -6.71
N SER A 394 -9.91 25.61 -5.98
CA SER A 394 -9.15 26.65 -5.29
C SER A 394 -7.80 26.83 -5.96
N LEU A 395 -7.63 27.92 -6.70
CA LEU A 395 -6.38 28.35 -7.31
C LEU A 395 -5.57 29.14 -6.27
N VAL A 396 -5.01 28.43 -5.29
CA VAL A 396 -4.38 29.00 -4.08
C VAL A 396 -3.25 29.96 -4.43
N ALA A 397 -2.47 29.64 -5.45
CA ALA A 397 -1.30 30.44 -5.87
C ALA A 397 -1.57 31.35 -7.08
N TYR A 398 -2.77 31.32 -7.66
CA TYR A 398 -3.06 32.02 -8.92
C TYR A 398 -4.17 33.05 -8.75
N MET A 399 -3.93 34.23 -9.31
CA MET A 399 -4.91 35.28 -9.46
C MET A 399 -5.65 35.12 -10.79
N LEU A 400 -6.80 35.79 -10.92
CA LEU A 400 -7.53 35.82 -12.20
C LEU A 400 -6.66 36.36 -13.36
N THR A 401 -5.69 37.23 -13.06
CA THR A 401 -4.73 37.76 -14.05
C THR A 401 -3.72 36.73 -14.57
N ASP A 402 -3.55 35.61 -13.88
CA ASP A 402 -2.65 34.53 -14.30
C ASP A 402 -3.33 33.56 -15.26
N VAL A 403 -4.65 33.68 -15.44
CA VAL A 403 -5.43 32.86 -16.35
C VAL A 403 -5.23 33.31 -17.79
N LEU A 404 -4.70 32.41 -18.61
CA LEU A 404 -4.45 32.62 -20.04
C LEU A 404 -5.70 32.31 -20.88
N GLY A 405 -6.58 31.43 -20.40
CA GLY A 405 -7.83 31.11 -21.05
C GLY A 405 -8.71 30.18 -20.21
N PHE A 406 -10.03 30.30 -20.38
CA PHE A 406 -11.02 29.40 -19.80
C PHE A 406 -12.18 29.27 -20.80
N GLU A 407 -12.16 28.18 -21.57
CA GLU A 407 -13.03 28.02 -22.74
C GLU A 407 -13.81 26.71 -22.66
N ALA A 408 -15.08 26.74 -23.07
CA ALA A 408 -15.88 25.53 -23.16
C ALA A 408 -15.28 24.58 -24.21
N ALA A 409 -15.02 23.34 -23.82
CA ALA A 409 -14.41 22.31 -24.67
C ALA A 409 -15.43 21.29 -25.23
N GLY A 410 -16.71 21.40 -24.84
CA GLY A 410 -17.79 20.47 -25.21
C GLY A 410 -18.23 19.60 -24.04
N ASP A 411 -19.42 19.00 -24.14
CA ASP A 411 -19.96 18.05 -23.13
C ASP A 411 -19.94 18.58 -21.68
N GLY A 412 -20.13 19.89 -21.50
CA GLY A 412 -20.12 20.54 -20.19
C GLY A 412 -18.72 20.74 -19.58
N SER A 413 -17.66 20.40 -20.31
CA SER A 413 -16.28 20.59 -19.87
C SER A 413 -15.70 21.95 -20.28
N TYR A 414 -14.73 22.43 -19.50
CA TYR A 414 -13.96 23.64 -19.74
C TYR A 414 -12.47 23.32 -19.77
N MET A 415 -11.74 23.98 -20.65
CA MET A 415 -10.28 23.94 -20.70
C MET A 415 -9.73 25.19 -20.01
N LEU A 416 -8.99 25.00 -18.93
CA LEU A 416 -8.28 26.07 -18.23
C LEU A 416 -6.82 26.10 -18.69
N ARG A 417 -6.30 27.30 -18.90
CA ARG A 417 -4.88 27.57 -19.13
C ARG A 417 -4.39 28.62 -18.14
N LEU A 418 -3.29 28.35 -17.46
CA LEU A 418 -2.70 29.22 -16.44
C LEU A 418 -1.23 29.51 -16.77
N THR A 419 -0.75 30.65 -16.30
CA THR A 419 0.69 30.91 -16.21
C THR A 419 1.25 30.21 -14.99
N GLY A 420 2.08 29.19 -15.18
CA GLY A 420 2.80 28.47 -14.12
C GLY A 420 4.29 28.84 -14.07
N ALA A 421 4.98 28.31 -13.05
CA ALA A 421 6.41 28.57 -12.87
C ALA A 421 7.28 27.96 -13.97
N ALA A 422 6.86 26.81 -14.53
CA ALA A 422 7.56 26.10 -15.60
C ALA A 422 7.03 26.42 -17.02
N GLY A 423 5.99 27.24 -17.15
CA GLY A 423 5.37 27.54 -18.44
C GLY A 423 3.84 27.63 -18.37
N GLU A 424 3.17 27.40 -19.50
CA GLU A 424 1.71 27.28 -19.54
C GLU A 424 1.28 25.95 -18.91
N LEU A 425 0.37 26.01 -17.93
CA LEU A 425 -0.30 24.86 -17.35
C LEU A 425 -1.69 24.74 -17.99
N ALA A 426 -2.09 23.55 -18.41
CA ALA A 426 -3.40 23.32 -19.01
C ALA A 426 -4.08 22.06 -18.44
N GLY A 427 -5.40 22.10 -18.32
CA GLY A 427 -6.20 20.98 -17.82
C GLY A 427 -7.68 21.12 -18.12
N GLY A 428 -8.36 19.99 -18.30
CA GLY A 428 -9.80 19.93 -18.46
C GLY A 428 -10.51 19.93 -17.10
N PHE A 429 -11.70 20.53 -17.04
CA PHE A 429 -12.53 20.61 -15.84
C PHE A 429 -14.00 20.34 -16.18
N ARG A 430 -14.69 19.52 -15.38
CA ARG A 430 -16.13 19.23 -15.47
C ARG A 430 -16.75 19.17 -14.07
N ASN A 431 -18.03 19.56 -13.95
CA ASN A 431 -18.80 19.50 -12.71
C ASN A 431 -18.20 20.29 -11.55
N TRP A 432 -17.72 21.51 -11.84
CA TRP A 432 -17.26 22.47 -10.84
C TRP A 432 -18.22 23.66 -10.79
N GLN A 433 -18.67 24.02 -9.60
CA GLN A 433 -19.65 25.10 -9.38
C GLN A 433 -18.94 26.38 -9.01
N SER A 434 -17.80 26.30 -8.30
CA SER A 434 -17.09 27.45 -7.78
C SER A 434 -15.59 27.45 -7.99
N TRP A 435 -15.05 28.65 -8.22
CA TRP A 435 -13.64 28.94 -8.44
C TRP A 435 -13.20 30.01 -7.46
N LEU A 436 -12.25 29.66 -6.59
CA LEU A 436 -11.63 30.57 -5.62
C LEU A 436 -10.21 30.91 -6.08
N PHE A 437 -9.87 32.19 -6.12
CA PHE A 437 -8.53 32.66 -6.50
C PHE A 437 -7.73 33.13 -5.28
N ALA A 438 -6.41 33.29 -5.45
CA ALA A 438 -5.46 33.68 -4.40
C ALA A 438 -5.81 35.01 -3.69
N ASP A 439 -6.51 35.92 -4.34
CA ASP A 439 -6.96 37.20 -3.78
C ASP A 439 -8.26 37.11 -2.96
N GLY A 440 -8.82 35.90 -2.85
CA GLY A 440 -10.09 35.61 -2.18
C GLY A 440 -11.32 35.86 -3.05
N SER A 441 -11.16 36.24 -4.33
CA SER A 441 -12.28 36.34 -5.25
C SER A 441 -12.88 34.97 -5.53
N ARG A 442 -14.21 34.89 -5.55
CA ARG A 442 -14.97 33.66 -5.80
C ARG A 442 -15.92 33.89 -6.96
N LEU A 443 -15.84 33.05 -7.97
CA LEU A 443 -16.70 33.09 -9.16
C LEU A 443 -17.39 31.74 -9.34
N SER A 444 -18.62 31.76 -9.84
CA SER A 444 -19.21 30.57 -10.45
C SER A 444 -18.55 30.26 -11.79
N THR A 445 -18.66 29.02 -12.29
CA THR A 445 -18.14 28.65 -13.62
C THR A 445 -18.66 29.56 -14.74
N ALA A 446 -19.94 29.95 -14.69
CA ALA A 446 -20.53 30.87 -15.66
C ALA A 446 -19.95 32.29 -15.56
N GLU A 447 -19.74 32.79 -14.35
CA GLU A 447 -19.13 34.11 -14.11
C GLU A 447 -17.66 34.12 -14.53
N PHE A 448 -16.91 33.04 -14.26
CA PHE A 448 -15.52 32.91 -14.66
C PHE A 448 -15.37 32.89 -16.18
N ALA A 449 -16.18 32.10 -16.88
CA ALA A 449 -16.22 32.10 -18.35
C ALA A 449 -16.59 33.49 -18.92
N ALA A 450 -17.53 34.19 -18.30
CA ALA A 450 -17.92 35.53 -18.73
C ALA A 450 -16.81 36.58 -18.48
N ALA A 451 -16.03 36.43 -17.41
CA ALA A 451 -14.94 37.35 -17.07
C ALA A 451 -13.80 37.34 -18.10
N LEU A 452 -13.61 36.23 -18.82
CA LEU A 452 -12.56 36.06 -19.83
C LEU A 452 -13.08 36.15 -21.28
N ALA A 453 -14.39 36.33 -21.46
CA ALA A 453 -14.95 36.50 -22.79
C ALA A 453 -14.41 37.78 -23.46
N PRO A 454 -14.06 37.75 -24.76
CA PRO A 454 -13.66 38.95 -25.49
C PRO A 454 -14.74 40.02 -25.36
N ALA A 455 -14.32 41.27 -25.13
CA ALA A 455 -15.25 42.40 -25.10
C ALA A 455 -16.13 42.37 -26.37
N PRO A 456 -17.47 42.46 -26.27
CA PRO A 456 -18.33 42.40 -27.43
C PRO A 456 -17.91 43.48 -28.42
N VAL A 457 -17.45 43.05 -29.59
CA VAL A 457 -17.03 43.97 -30.64
C VAL A 457 -18.25 44.81 -31.02
N PRO A 458 -18.18 46.15 -30.91
CA PRO A 458 -19.28 47.00 -31.35
C PRO A 458 -19.57 46.66 -32.82
N LEU A 459 -20.78 46.16 -33.11
CA LEU A 459 -21.20 45.94 -34.48
C LEU A 459 -20.92 47.23 -35.28
N PRO A 460 -20.28 47.16 -36.46
CA PRO A 460 -20.09 48.35 -37.27
C PRO A 460 -21.43 49.07 -37.41
N ALA A 461 -21.44 50.39 -37.27
CA ALA A 461 -22.63 51.23 -37.42
C ALA A 461 -23.21 51.22 -38.86
N GLY A 462 -23.01 50.15 -39.63
CA GLY A 462 -23.47 49.96 -40.99
C GLY A 462 -24.99 50.00 -41.10
N LEU A 463 -25.75 49.47 -40.13
CA LEU A 463 -27.22 49.54 -40.19
C LEU A 463 -27.76 50.96 -39.89
N PRO A 464 -27.28 51.68 -38.85
CA PRO A 464 -27.59 53.10 -38.68
C PRO A 464 -27.16 53.98 -39.87
N LEU A 465 -25.98 53.75 -40.45
CA LEU A 465 -25.48 54.51 -41.61
C LEU A 465 -26.26 54.21 -42.89
N LEU A 466 -26.66 52.95 -43.11
CA LEU A 466 -27.51 52.57 -44.24
C LEU A 466 -28.91 53.19 -44.12
N LEU A 467 -29.49 53.17 -42.93
CA LEU A 467 -30.80 53.79 -42.67
C LEU A 467 -30.74 55.32 -42.83
N ALA A 468 -29.67 55.97 -42.33
CA ALA A 468 -29.44 57.39 -42.54
C ALA A 468 -29.22 57.73 -44.02
N GLY A 469 -28.48 56.88 -44.76
CA GLY A 469 -28.26 57.03 -46.19
C GLY A 469 -29.55 56.90 -47.02
N LEU A 470 -30.39 55.92 -46.69
CA LEU A 470 -31.69 55.72 -47.33
C LEU A 470 -32.68 56.86 -47.02
N ALA A 471 -32.70 57.35 -45.77
CA ALA A 471 -33.49 58.51 -45.38
C ALA A 471 -33.03 59.79 -46.10
N GLY A 472 -31.71 59.99 -46.24
CA GLY A 472 -31.13 61.09 -46.99
C GLY A 472 -31.48 61.06 -48.48
N LEU A 473 -31.43 59.88 -49.11
CA LEU A 473 -31.86 59.70 -50.51
C LEU A 473 -33.38 59.90 -50.69
N GLY A 474 -34.18 59.49 -49.71
CA GLY A 474 -35.63 59.75 -49.70
C GLY A 474 -35.97 61.24 -49.61
N ALA A 475 -35.26 61.98 -48.74
CA ALA A 475 -35.44 63.42 -48.57
C ALA A 475 -35.03 64.21 -49.83
N LEU A 476 -33.95 63.81 -50.52
CA LEU A 476 -33.54 64.40 -51.80
C LEU A 476 -34.58 64.19 -52.91
N ARG A 477 -35.25 63.03 -52.93
CA ARG A 477 -36.29 62.71 -53.92
C ARG A 477 -37.59 63.48 -53.71
N LEU A 478 -37.92 63.82 -52.46
CA LEU A 478 -39.05 64.69 -52.12
C LEU A 478 -38.78 66.16 -52.51
N ARG A 479 -37.53 66.62 -52.37
CA ARG A 479 -37.13 67.99 -52.73
C ARG A 479 -37.04 68.23 -54.25
N ALA A 480 -36.85 67.18 -55.05
CA ALA A 480 -36.85 67.26 -56.52
C ALA A 480 -38.25 67.22 -57.17
N ARG A 481 -39.32 67.08 -56.37
CA ARG A 481 -40.72 66.98 -56.82
C ARG A 481 -41.62 68.14 -56.34
N GLY A 482 -41.07 69.09 -55.60
CA GLY A 482 -41.68 70.41 -55.34
C GLY A 482 -40.86 71.47 -56.06
#